data_AF-A0A972BC13-F1
#
_entry.id   AF-A0A972BC13-F1
#
_cell.length_a   1.000
_cell.length_b   1.000
_cell.length_c   1.000
_cell.angle_alpha   90.00
_cell.angle_beta   90.00
_cell.angle_gamma   90.00
#
_symmetry.space_group_name_H-M   'P 1'
#
loop_
_entity.id
_entity.type
_entity.pdbx_description
1 polymer ?
#
loop_
_entity_poly.entity_id
_entity_poly.type
_entity_poly.pdbx_seq_one_letter_code
_entity_poly.pdbx_strand_id
1 'polypeptide(L)'
;MDGVVIDSEMLHLRALGLTLEMRGISYDKGILDDFVGRSDRSFFQYVYQHLDDRIDIEDFLKEKDIHFGNLISELQFVEGFP
;
A
#
# COMPACT_ATOMS: atom_id res chain seq x y z
N MET A 1 3.50 27.83 8.61
CA MET A 1 3.18 26.40 8.69
C MET A 1 3.60 25.83 7.36
N ASP A 2 4.81 25.29 7.28
CA ASP A 2 5.23 24.52 6.11
C ASP A 2 4.34 23.28 6.08
N GLY A 3 3.32 23.32 5.23
CA GLY A 3 2.44 22.20 5.01
C GLY A 3 3.25 21.13 4.32
N VAL A 4 3.71 20.14 5.09
CA VAL A 4 4.27 18.92 4.51
C VAL A 4 3.16 18.32 3.66
N VAL A 5 3.30 18.45 2.35
CA VAL A 5 2.49 17.71 1.40
C VAL A 5 3.02 16.29 1.46
N ILE A 6 2.50 15.52 2.40
CA ILE A 6 2.71 14.08 2.40
C ILE A 6 2.07 13.59 1.11
N ASP A 7 2.90 12.98 0.25
CA ASP A 7 2.40 12.29 -0.92
C ASP A 7 1.64 11.04 -0.45
N SER A 8 0.37 11.24 -0.11
CA SER A 8 -0.52 10.19 0.38
C SER A 8 -0.63 9.07 -0.65
N GLU A 9 -0.56 9.40 -1.94
CA GLU A 9 -0.60 8.41 -3.03
C GLU A 9 0.63 7.51 -2.98
N MET A 10 1.83 8.07 -2.79
CA MET A 10 3.04 7.26 -2.62
C MET A 10 2.94 6.33 -1.39
N LEU A 11 2.29 6.77 -0.32
CA LEU A 11 2.04 5.93 0.85
C LEU A 11 1.01 4.83 0.58
N HIS A 12 -0.03 5.11 -0.20
CA HIS A 12 -0.98 4.10 -0.65
C HIS A 12 -0.26 3.02 -1.47
N LEU A 13 0.54 3.39 -2.45
CA LEU A 13 1.30 2.45 -3.29
C LEU A 13 2.29 1.62 -2.46
N ARG A 14 2.97 2.26 -1.50
CA ARG A 14 3.87 1.56 -0.59
C ARG A 14 3.12 0.57 0.30
N ALA A 15 1.94 0.93 0.78
CA ALA A 15 1.11 0.04 1.58
C ALA A 15 0.61 -1.16 0.76
N LEU A 16 0.21 -0.95 -0.50
CA LEU A 16 -0.17 -2.04 -1.41
C LEU A 16 0.97 -3.04 -1.62
N GLY A 17 2.17 -2.53 -1.96
CA GLY A 17 3.35 -3.37 -2.12
C GLY A 17 3.71 -4.13 -0.85
N LEU A 18 3.66 -3.45 0.31
CA LEU A 18 3.95 -4.07 1.61
C LEU A 18 2.97 -5.21 1.94
N THR A 19 1.68 -5.05 1.63
CA THR A 19 0.68 -6.12 1.82
C THR A 19 1.06 -7.38 1.03
N LEU A 20 1.53 -7.23 -0.21
CA LEU A 20 1.99 -8.38 -1.02
C LEU A 20 3.27 -9.01 -0.44
N GLU A 21 4.25 -8.19 -0.06
CA GLU A 21 5.52 -8.66 0.51
C GLU A 21 5.31 -9.43 1.83
N MET A 22 4.46 -8.91 2.72
CA MET A 22 4.12 -9.54 4.00
C MET A 22 3.39 -10.88 3.84
N ARG A 23 2.67 -11.04 2.72
CA ARG A 23 1.98 -12.28 2.33
C ARG A 23 2.85 -13.22 1.50
N GLY A 24 4.09 -12.84 1.21
CA GLY A 24 5.02 -13.63 0.42
C GLY A 24 4.65 -13.71 -1.07
N ILE A 25 3.83 -12.79 -1.57
CA ILE A 25 3.45 -12.73 -2.98
C ILE A 25 4.55 -12.01 -3.74
N SER A 26 5.15 -12.73 -4.69
CA SER A 26 6.15 -12.16 -5.59
C SER A 26 5.46 -11.35 -6.68
N TYR A 27 5.91 -10.12 -6.90
CA TYR A 27 5.37 -9.22 -7.92
C TYR A 27 6.49 -8.37 -8.52
N ASP A 28 6.29 -7.90 -9.75
CA ASP A 28 7.17 -6.90 -10.36
C ASP A 28 6.83 -5.52 -9.79
N LYS A 29 7.82 -4.79 -9.26
CA LYS A 29 7.57 -3.50 -8.59
C LYS A 29 6.96 -2.45 -9.52
N GLY A 30 7.22 -2.54 -10.83
CA GLY A 30 6.66 -1.65 -11.84
C GLY A 30 5.14 -1.77 -11.98
N ILE A 31 4.52 -2.87 -11.53
CA ILE A 31 3.06 -2.96 -11.55
C ILE A 31 2.42 -1.91 -10.62
N LEU A 32 3.09 -1.46 -9.56
CA LEU A 32 2.51 -0.48 -8.65
C LEU A 32 2.25 0.85 -9.38
N ASP A 33 3.15 1.24 -10.30
CA ASP A 33 3.04 2.47 -11.06
C ASP A 33 1.80 2.47 -11.99
N ASP A 34 1.36 1.31 -12.47
CA ASP A 34 0.16 1.17 -13.30
C ASP A 34 -1.15 1.43 -12.52
N PHE A 35 -1.08 1.40 -11.18
CA PHE A 35 -2.21 1.60 -10.28
C PHE A 35 -2.19 2.94 -9.53
N VAL A 36 -1.29 3.86 -9.89
CA VAL A 36 -1.31 5.25 -9.39
C VAL A 36 -2.68 5.88 -9.71
N GLY A 37 -3.33 6.46 -8.69
CA GLY A 37 -4.66 7.06 -8.81
C GLY A 37 -5.80 6.07 -9.08
N ARG A 38 -5.56 4.76 -9.01
CA ARG A 38 -6.59 3.73 -9.08
C ARG A 38 -6.98 3.27 -7.68
N SER A 39 -8.14 2.62 -7.58
CA SER A 39 -8.59 2.09 -6.28
C SER A 39 -7.76 0.89 -5.84
N ASP A 40 -7.50 0.80 -4.52
CA ASP A 40 -6.85 -0.35 -3.88
C ASP A 40 -7.53 -1.68 -4.23
N ARG A 41 -8.87 -1.68 -4.32
CA ARG A 41 -9.64 -2.87 -4.73
C ARG A 41 -9.29 -3.33 -6.14
N SER A 42 -9.11 -2.39 -7.08
CA SER A 42 -8.72 -2.73 -8.45
C SER A 42 -7.34 -3.40 -8.48
N PHE A 43 -6.42 -2.95 -7.63
CA PHE A 43 -5.10 -3.58 -7.50
C PHE A 43 -5.20 -5.01 -6.97
N PHE A 44 -5.86 -5.23 -5.83
CA PHE A 44 -5.99 -6.59 -5.30
C PHE A 44 -6.81 -7.51 -6.19
N GLN A 45 -7.77 -6.97 -6.95
CA GLN A 45 -8.46 -7.74 -7.97
C GLN A 45 -7.53 -8.18 -9.11
N TYR A 46 -6.60 -7.33 -9.53
CA TYR A 46 -5.54 -7.71 -10.48
C TYR A 46 -4.63 -8.79 -9.89
N VAL A 47 -4.20 -8.64 -8.63
CA VAL A 47 -3.39 -9.65 -7.93
C VAL A 47 -4.10 -11.00 -7.89
N TYR A 48 -5.39 -11.01 -7.55
CA TYR A 48 -6.23 -12.22 -7.57
C TYR A 48 -6.29 -12.86 -8.96
N GLN A 49 -6.44 -12.05 -10.01
CA GLN A 49 -6.62 -12.55 -11.38
C GLN A 49 -5.32 -13.00 -12.04
N HIS A 50 -4.18 -12.42 -11.67
CA HIS A 50 -2.93 -12.55 -12.43
C HIS A 50 -1.74 -13.07 -11.63
N LEU A 51 -1.76 -12.99 -10.29
CA LEU A 51 -0.63 -13.39 -9.44
C LEU A 51 -0.96 -14.56 -8.51
N ASP A 52 -2.03 -14.45 -7.72
CA ASP A 52 -2.45 -15.48 -6.77
C ASP A 52 -3.97 -15.43 -6.53
N ASP A 53 -4.70 -16.43 -7.04
CA ASP A 53 -6.16 -16.55 -6.93
C ASP A 53 -6.64 -17.09 -5.58
N ARG A 54 -5.73 -17.28 -4.62
CA ARG A 54 -6.04 -17.74 -3.26
C ARG A 54 -6.16 -16.58 -2.28
N ILE A 55 -5.90 -15.35 -2.71
CA ILE A 55 -6.03 -14.18 -1.82
C ILE A 55 -7.50 -13.88 -1.52
N ASP A 56 -7.74 -13.35 -0.33
CA ASP A 56 -9.00 -12.70 0.01
C ASP A 56 -8.82 -11.18 -0.13
N ILE A 57 -9.55 -10.59 -1.07
CA ILE A 57 -9.44 -9.16 -1.39
C ILE A 57 -9.85 -8.29 -0.19
N GLU A 58 -10.87 -8.69 0.58
CA GLU A 58 -11.33 -7.87 1.72
C GLU A 58 -10.31 -7.89 2.85
N ASP A 59 -9.67 -9.03 3.09
CA ASP A 59 -8.63 -9.12 4.12
C ASP A 59 -7.37 -8.36 3.72
N PHE A 60 -7.00 -8.37 2.44
CA PHE A 60 -5.87 -7.58 1.94
C PHE A 60 -6.13 -6.07 2.04
N LEU A 61 -7.36 -5.62 1.77
CA LEU A 61 -7.75 -4.22 1.97
C LEU A 61 -7.60 -3.79 3.43
N LYS A 62 -8.08 -4.59 4.38
CA LYS A 62 -7.94 -4.31 5.82
C LYS A 62 -6.47 -4.27 6.24
N GLU A 63 -5.66 -5.22 5.78
CA GLU A 63 -4.23 -5.26 6.10
C GLU A 63 -3.50 -4.05 5.53
N LYS A 64 -3.81 -3.68 4.29
CA LYS A 64 -3.28 -2.46 3.67
C LYS A 64 -3.61 -1.22 4.50
N ASP A 65 -4.82 -1.09 5.04
CA ASP A 65 -5.19 0.05 5.88
C ASP A 65 -4.36 0.11 7.18
N ILE A 66 -4.07 -1.04 7.79
CA ILE A 66 -3.18 -1.14 8.94
C ILE A 66 -1.76 -0.72 8.56
N HIS A 67 -1.24 -1.22 7.44
CA HIS A 67 0.08 -0.86 6.93
C HIS A 67 0.21 0.65 6.64
N PHE A 68 -0.81 1.24 6.03
CA PHE A 68 -0.86 2.66 5.75
C PHE A 68 -0.85 3.50 7.04
N GLY A 69 -1.65 3.12 8.04
CA GLY A 69 -1.66 3.79 9.35
C GLY A 69 -0.30 3.74 10.05
N ASN A 70 0.40 2.61 9.96
CA ASN A 70 1.75 2.46 10.50
C ASN A 70 2.76 3.35 9.77
N LEU A 71 2.70 3.41 8.43
CA LEU A 71 3.57 4.27 7.62
C LEU A 71 3.39 5.75 7.95
N ILE A 72 2.15 6.21 8.13
CA ILE A 72 1.86 7.59 8.58
C ILE A 72 2.45 7.84 9.96
N SER A 73 2.23 6.91 10.89
CA SER A 73 2.72 7.05 12.26
C SER A 73 4.24 7.17 12.28
N GLU A 74 4.95 6.31 11.55
CA GLU A 74 6.42 6.36 11.40
C GLU A 74 6.91 7.71 10.86
N LEU A 75 6.25 8.26 9.83
CA LEU A 75 6.57 9.58 9.29
C LEU A 75 6.40 10.69 10.34
N GLN A 76 5.30 10.68 11.09
CA GLN A 76 5.03 11.65 12.15
C GLN A 76 6.06 11.56 13.29
N PHE A 77 6.52 10.36 13.63
CA PHE A 77 7.56 10.17 14.64
C PHE A 77 8.93 10.72 14.20
N VAL A 78 9.27 10.64 12.91
CA VAL A 78 10.53 11.20 12.38
C VAL A 78 10.53 12.73 12.42
N GLU A 79 9.39 13.38 12.16
CA GLU A 79 9.27 14.84 12.24
C GLU A 79 9.11 15.36 13.68
N GLY A 80 8.82 14.47 14.63
CA GLY A 80 8.52 14.79 16.03
C GLY A 80 9.70 14.73 17.01
N PHE A 81 10.95 14.83 16.58
CA PHE A 81 12.10 14.83 17.50
C PHE A 81 12.37 16.22 18.11
N PRO A 82 12.35 16.38 19.46
CA PRO A 82 12.97 17.51 20.15
C PRO A 82 14.50 17.44 20.16
#